data_AF-A0A935SXH5-F1
#
_entry.id   AF-A0A935SXH5-F1
#
_cell.length_a   1.000
_cell.length_b   1.000
_cell.length_c   1.000
_cell.angle_alpha   90.00
_cell.angle_beta   90.00
_cell.angle_gamma   90.00
#
_symmetry.space_group_name_H-M   'P 1'
#
loop_
_entity.id
_entity.type
_entity.pdbx_description
1 polymer ?
#
loop_
_entity_poly.entity_id
_entity_poly.type
_entity_poly.pdbx_seq_one_letter_code
_entity_poly.pdbx_strand_id
1 'polypeptide(L)'
;MRIRISFFIFTLLIGGASAVKINAAKCSDGNGPVAALIKNGTDAPSKTPLILIHGIQATTDGSNVDADNKSWTEFIKLFNSKDSQLNGRFALYLFQYCSDREPVSVIGNRLRDLIDQKIPDRPHVIVAHSMGGLIAKSYMGRTEHNRGLWKGKKGGDTVSALITLATPHHGTPGANDPGTMKHLVPDKFEAIYNGVQQYYWRAEKGSVRSPSLPNRSDLRWDNFDGKLDISTKDVNTDLAASNTAFGPYASKLIAYGGTAQSTLSAIETASMLFETKFGSGKPMDEHRLLTLANIGLVNGLDRHFGDADGLVPLVSSLFCDQEGTRTDSRPVNWICSSAVRVRRFEPGNGGELPQAQLPDKQTLSIFRNGRGFDHLDMLMNQTVLRYVISDLAALPSSPSIKQPQSTKKPVITRRTK
;
A
#
# COMPACT_ATOMS: atom_id res chain seq x y z
N MET A 1 19.35 61.38 62.71
CA MET A 1 19.29 60.88 61.32
C MET A 1 19.41 59.35 61.38
N ARG A 2 18.29 58.62 61.29
CA ARG A 2 18.23 57.15 61.31
C ARG A 2 17.42 56.72 60.10
N ILE A 3 18.06 56.05 59.15
CA ILE A 3 17.42 55.52 57.93
C ILE A 3 16.95 54.10 58.24
N ARG A 4 15.64 53.85 58.12
CA ARG A 4 15.04 52.51 58.13
C ARG A 4 14.99 52.00 56.69
N ILE A 5 15.54 50.81 56.46
CA ILE A 5 15.43 50.07 55.20
C ILE A 5 14.24 49.11 55.34
N SER A 6 13.21 49.30 54.51
CA SER A 6 12.08 48.37 54.40
C SER A 6 12.35 47.36 53.29
N PHE A 7 12.31 46.07 53.65
CA PHE A 7 12.31 44.93 52.73
C PHE A 7 10.94 44.82 52.04
N PHE A 8 10.91 44.88 50.71
CA PHE A 8 9.75 44.48 49.90
C PHE A 8 9.94 43.03 49.47
N ILE A 9 9.07 42.13 49.97
CA ILE A 9 8.95 40.75 49.52
C ILE A 9 8.09 40.76 48.25
N PHE A 10 8.68 40.37 47.12
CA PHE A 10 7.98 40.20 45.85
C PHE A 10 7.51 38.74 45.76
N THR A 11 6.23 38.49 46.02
CA THR A 11 5.62 37.16 45.86
C THR A 11 5.39 36.91 44.37
N LEU A 12 6.22 36.05 43.77
CA LEU A 12 6.11 35.61 42.38
C LEU A 12 4.89 34.69 42.23
N LEU A 13 3.82 35.17 41.58
CA LEU A 13 2.69 34.37 41.14
C LEU A 13 3.13 33.41 40.03
N ILE A 14 3.34 32.14 40.37
CA ILE A 14 3.53 31.06 39.39
C ILE A 14 2.15 30.77 38.78
N GLY A 15 1.88 31.37 37.62
CA GLY A 15 0.74 31.03 36.79
C GLY A 15 0.85 29.59 36.31
N GLY A 16 -0.06 28.73 36.76
CA GLY A 16 -0.18 27.35 36.30
C GLY A 16 -0.49 27.31 34.81
N ALA A 17 0.49 26.93 33.99
CA ALA A 17 0.27 26.59 32.60
C ALA A 17 -0.64 25.35 32.56
N SER A 18 -1.93 25.58 32.30
CA SER A 18 -2.85 24.49 31.94
C SER A 18 -2.33 23.87 30.65
N ALA A 19 -1.81 22.65 30.74
CA ALA A 19 -1.41 21.89 29.56
C ALA A 19 -2.64 21.75 28.66
N VAL A 20 -2.63 22.47 27.53
CA VAL A 20 -3.61 22.29 26.47
C VAL A 20 -3.49 20.84 26.02
N LYS A 21 -4.47 20.01 26.40
CA LYS A 21 -4.61 18.68 25.84
C LYS A 21 -4.95 18.86 24.36
N ILE A 22 -3.93 18.81 23.51
CA ILE A 22 -4.12 18.70 22.07
C ILE A 22 -4.78 17.33 21.87
N ASN A 23 -6.07 17.35 21.55
CA ASN A 23 -6.78 16.12 21.22
C ASN A 23 -6.10 15.51 19.99
N ALA A 24 -5.70 14.24 20.11
CA ALA A 24 -5.13 13.47 19.02
C ALA A 24 -6.10 13.45 17.83
N ALA A 25 -5.58 13.69 16.63
CA ALA A 25 -6.36 13.71 15.40
C ALA A 25 -6.81 12.30 15.02
N LYS A 26 -8.07 11.95 15.31
CA LYS A 26 -8.59 10.63 14.97
C LYS A 26 -9.11 10.58 13.55
N CYS A 27 -9.07 9.40 12.94
CA CYS A 27 -9.70 9.20 11.65
C CYS A 27 -11.21 9.48 11.68
N SER A 28 -11.90 9.23 12.79
CA SER A 28 -13.31 9.57 12.99
C SER A 28 -13.61 11.07 12.96
N ASP A 29 -12.60 11.93 13.12
CA ASP A 29 -12.80 13.37 13.23
C ASP A 29 -12.96 13.95 11.83
N GLY A 30 -14.19 14.22 11.39
CA GLY A 30 -14.49 14.71 10.04
C GLY A 30 -13.71 15.95 9.59
N ASN A 31 -13.27 16.78 10.54
CA ASN A 31 -12.42 17.96 10.29
C ASN A 31 -10.94 17.75 10.61
N GLY A 32 -10.57 16.59 11.19
CA GLY A 32 -9.19 16.23 11.49
C GLY A 32 -8.39 15.89 10.24
N PRO A 33 -7.04 15.90 10.33
CA PRO A 33 -6.18 15.47 9.24
C PRO A 33 -6.52 14.04 8.81
N VAL A 34 -6.50 13.82 7.50
CA VAL A 34 -6.79 12.53 6.87
C VAL A 34 -5.54 11.68 6.66
N ALA A 35 -4.35 12.29 6.80
CA ALA A 35 -3.08 11.64 6.57
C ALA A 35 -1.94 12.31 7.34
N ALA A 36 -0.90 11.53 7.62
CA ALA A 36 0.32 11.97 8.27
C ALA A 36 1.54 11.29 7.64
N LEU A 37 2.68 11.99 7.65
CA LEU A 37 3.99 11.42 7.31
C LEU A 37 4.88 11.46 8.55
N ILE A 38 5.08 10.30 9.17
CA ILE A 38 5.72 10.14 10.47
C ILE A 38 7.15 9.67 10.26
N LYS A 39 8.13 10.41 10.76
CA LYS A 39 9.54 9.99 10.74
C LYS A 39 9.75 8.84 11.75
N ASN A 40 10.35 7.75 11.32
CA ASN A 40 10.62 6.56 12.14
C ASN A 40 12.13 6.28 12.18
N GLY A 41 12.85 6.91 13.12
CA GLY A 41 14.30 6.75 13.25
C GLY A 41 15.10 8.00 12.86
N THR A 42 16.36 7.82 12.46
CA THR A 42 17.28 8.92 12.16
C THR A 42 17.14 9.39 10.71
N ASP A 43 17.11 10.71 10.52
CA ASP A 43 17.11 11.34 9.20
C ASP A 43 18.36 12.22 9.08
N ALA A 44 19.04 12.11 7.95
CA ALA A 44 20.22 12.87 7.60
C ALA A 44 20.18 13.21 6.10
N PRO A 45 20.75 14.35 5.66
CA PRO A 45 20.76 14.74 4.25
C PRO A 45 21.39 13.71 3.31
N SER A 46 22.31 12.88 3.80
CA SER A 46 22.96 11.80 3.04
C SER A 46 22.09 10.55 2.85
N LYS A 47 21.01 10.42 3.62
CA LYS A 47 20.08 9.28 3.53
C LYS A 47 18.98 9.56 2.52
N THR A 48 18.59 8.53 1.77
CA THR A 48 17.41 8.60 0.90
C THR A 48 16.15 8.38 1.73
N PRO A 49 15.12 9.23 1.68
CA PRO A 49 13.85 8.92 2.33
C PRO A 49 13.26 7.62 1.78
N LEU A 50 12.85 6.72 2.68
CA LEU A 50 12.10 5.50 2.39
C LEU A 50 10.73 5.63 3.04
N ILE A 51 9.68 5.71 2.23
CA ILE A 51 8.30 5.91 2.69
C ILE A 51 7.56 4.58 2.65
N LEU A 52 7.03 4.16 3.79
CA LEU A 52 6.17 2.98 3.92
C LEU A 52 4.70 3.41 3.88
N ILE A 53 3.91 2.82 2.98
CA ILE A 53 2.48 3.13 2.80
C ILE A 53 1.66 1.87 3.06
N HIS A 54 0.87 1.87 4.14
CA HIS A 54 0.03 0.72 4.51
C HIS A 54 -1.19 0.55 3.59
N GLY A 55 -1.87 -0.60 3.72
CA GLY A 55 -3.12 -0.92 3.03
C GLY A 55 -4.37 -0.31 3.66
N ILE A 56 -5.53 -0.70 3.13
CA ILE A 56 -6.86 -0.37 3.66
C ILE A 56 -6.99 -0.80 5.13
N GLN A 57 -7.73 -0.03 5.94
CA GLN A 57 -8.07 -0.33 7.34
C GLN A 57 -6.92 -0.47 8.35
N ALA A 58 -5.65 -0.32 7.95
CA ALA A 58 -4.54 -0.38 8.92
C ALA A 58 -4.55 0.79 9.92
N THR A 59 -5.11 1.95 9.54
CA THR A 59 -5.48 3.03 10.47
C THR A 59 -7.00 3.07 10.57
N THR A 60 -7.51 2.54 11.69
CA THR A 60 -8.95 2.46 11.95
C THR A 60 -9.55 3.81 12.33
N ASP A 61 -10.88 3.95 12.24
CA ASP A 61 -11.58 5.21 12.54
C ASP A 61 -11.26 5.76 13.95
N GLY A 62 -11.10 4.89 14.95
CA GLY A 62 -10.74 5.29 16.31
C GLY A 62 -9.26 5.66 16.51
N SER A 63 -8.40 5.38 15.53
CA SER A 63 -6.95 5.55 15.64
C SER A 63 -6.50 6.98 15.34
N ASN A 64 -5.41 7.39 15.98
CA ASN A 64 -4.75 8.66 15.68
C ASN A 64 -3.90 8.51 14.42
N VAL A 65 -4.19 9.31 13.39
CA VAL A 65 -3.46 9.26 12.11
C VAL A 65 -1.99 9.68 12.25
N ASP A 66 -1.66 10.45 13.29
CA ASP A 66 -0.30 10.91 13.57
C ASP A 66 0.53 9.91 14.41
N ALA A 67 -0.01 8.74 14.75
CA ALA A 67 0.64 7.75 15.62
C ALA A 67 0.92 6.43 14.90
N ASP A 68 2.13 5.87 15.02
CA ASP A 68 2.52 4.58 14.43
C ASP A 68 1.50 3.45 14.70
N ASN A 69 0.79 3.02 13.65
CA ASN A 69 -0.24 1.97 13.70
C ASN A 69 0.34 0.54 13.72
N LYS A 70 1.67 0.40 13.72
CA LYS A 70 2.39 -0.88 13.82
C LYS A 70 2.18 -1.87 12.66
N SER A 71 1.53 -1.46 11.57
CA SER A 71 1.34 -2.28 10.36
C SER A 71 2.66 -2.77 9.75
N TRP A 72 3.73 -1.99 9.87
CA TRP A 72 5.05 -2.31 9.32
C TRP A 72 6.03 -2.92 10.33
N THR A 73 5.54 -3.48 11.45
CA THR A 73 6.42 -3.96 12.55
C THR A 73 7.48 -4.95 12.08
N GLU A 74 7.11 -5.96 11.27
CA GLU A 74 8.07 -6.97 10.81
C GLU A 74 9.10 -6.40 9.83
N PHE A 75 8.69 -5.49 8.94
CA PHE A 75 9.61 -4.79 8.06
C PHE A 75 10.58 -3.90 8.87
N ILE A 76 10.09 -3.15 9.85
CA ILE A 76 10.92 -2.27 10.69
C ILE A 76 11.94 -3.08 11.49
N LYS A 77 11.59 -4.27 11.99
CA LYS A 77 12.54 -5.19 12.63
C LYS A 77 13.68 -5.59 11.68
N LEU A 78 13.34 -6.00 10.45
CA LEU A 78 14.35 -6.37 9.44
C LEU A 78 15.17 -5.18 8.97
N PHE A 79 14.55 -4.02 8.76
CA PHE A 79 15.22 -2.78 8.38
C PHE A 79 16.30 -2.38 9.39
N ASN A 80 16.02 -2.52 10.69
CA ASN A 80 16.95 -2.20 11.76
C ASN A 80 17.92 -3.34 12.12
N SER A 81 17.78 -4.52 11.52
CA SER A 81 18.72 -5.62 11.73
C SER A 81 20.11 -5.27 11.21
N LYS A 82 21.16 -5.83 11.85
CA LYS A 82 22.55 -5.58 11.45
C LYS A 82 22.84 -6.02 10.01
N ASP A 83 22.10 -7.02 9.52
CA ASP A 83 22.32 -7.66 8.22
C ASP A 83 21.76 -6.85 7.05
N SER A 84 20.81 -5.93 7.28
CA SER A 84 20.13 -5.22 6.18
C SER A 84 20.99 -4.14 5.52
N GLN A 85 21.91 -3.52 6.27
CA GLN A 85 22.63 -2.28 5.95
C GLN A 85 21.72 -1.07 5.56
N LEU A 86 20.39 -1.24 5.54
CA LEU A 86 19.45 -0.24 5.01
C LEU A 86 19.36 0.99 5.89
N ASN A 87 19.43 0.84 7.22
CA ASN A 87 19.40 1.98 8.14
C ASN A 87 20.59 2.94 7.92
N GLY A 88 21.71 2.48 7.36
CA GLY A 88 22.81 3.36 6.96
C GLY A 88 22.48 4.25 5.74
N ARG A 89 21.59 3.77 4.87
CA ARG A 89 21.31 4.37 3.55
C ARG A 89 19.98 5.12 3.47
N PHE A 90 18.99 4.67 4.25
CA PHE A 90 17.63 5.17 4.18
C PHE A 90 17.19 5.84 5.48
N ALA A 91 16.43 6.93 5.35
CA ALA A 91 15.70 7.55 6.44
C ALA A 91 14.25 7.10 6.35
N LEU A 92 13.74 6.40 7.36
CA LEU A 92 12.45 5.73 7.28
C LEU A 92 11.30 6.67 7.67
N TYR A 93 10.24 6.66 6.87
CA TYR A 93 9.00 7.39 7.11
C TYR A 93 7.80 6.45 6.96
N LEU A 94 6.78 6.66 7.79
CA LEU A 94 5.49 5.96 7.71
C LEU A 94 4.46 6.96 7.21
N PHE A 95 3.87 6.69 6.06
CA PHE A 95 2.71 7.43 5.61
C PHE A 95 1.44 6.73 6.11
N GLN A 96 0.71 7.43 6.96
CA GLN A 96 -0.55 6.99 7.51
C GLN A 96 -1.71 7.77 6.92
N TYR A 97 -2.84 7.09 6.75
CA TYR A 97 -4.04 7.72 6.22
C TYR A 97 -5.31 7.00 6.67
N CYS A 98 -6.42 7.73 6.67
CA CYS A 98 -7.75 7.21 6.95
C CYS A 98 -8.37 6.67 5.65
N SER A 99 -8.30 5.36 5.43
CA SER A 99 -8.71 4.73 4.16
C SER A 99 -10.17 4.95 3.79
N ASP A 100 -11.03 5.18 4.78
CA ASP A 100 -12.48 5.17 4.60
C ASP A 100 -13.07 6.57 4.37
N ARG A 101 -12.24 7.62 4.36
CA ARG A 101 -12.70 9.02 4.32
C ARG A 101 -12.58 9.69 2.98
N GLU A 102 -11.54 9.37 2.23
CA GLU A 102 -11.18 10.10 1.03
C GLU A 102 -10.77 9.10 -0.06
N PRO A 103 -11.04 9.39 -1.34
CA PRO A 103 -10.60 8.53 -2.42
C PRO A 103 -9.07 8.54 -2.56
N VAL A 104 -8.52 7.48 -3.14
CA VAL A 104 -7.10 7.28 -3.42
C VAL A 104 -6.48 8.47 -4.16
N SER A 105 -7.24 9.14 -5.04
CA SER A 105 -6.80 10.36 -5.74
C SER A 105 -6.50 11.51 -4.77
N VAL A 106 -7.38 11.74 -3.80
CA VAL A 106 -7.23 12.77 -2.78
C VAL A 106 -6.10 12.39 -1.82
N ILE A 107 -6.03 11.14 -1.37
CA ILE A 107 -4.95 10.67 -0.48
C ILE A 107 -3.59 10.81 -1.16
N GLY A 108 -3.49 10.54 -2.47
CA GLY A 108 -2.27 10.79 -3.26
C GLY A 108 -1.84 12.26 -3.26
N ASN A 109 -2.78 13.21 -3.33
CA ASN A 109 -2.48 14.64 -3.18
C ASN A 109 -1.97 14.97 -1.76
N ARG A 110 -2.52 14.32 -0.73
CA ARG A 110 -2.06 14.50 0.65
C ARG A 110 -0.64 13.98 0.86
N LEU A 111 -0.31 12.84 0.24
CA LEU A 111 1.07 12.34 0.21
C LEU A 111 2.01 13.38 -0.41
N ARG A 112 1.66 13.96 -1.57
CA ARG A 112 2.42 15.06 -2.19
C ARG A 112 2.63 16.23 -1.22
N ASP A 113 1.55 16.72 -0.60
CA ASP A 113 1.61 17.87 0.32
C ASP A 113 2.59 17.61 1.50
N LEU A 114 2.54 16.40 2.06
CA LEU A 114 3.39 16.00 3.18
C LEU A 114 4.85 15.79 2.77
N ILE A 115 5.11 15.28 1.56
CA ILE A 115 6.45 15.17 0.99
C ILE A 115 7.05 16.57 0.77
N ASP A 116 6.29 17.47 0.12
CA ASP A 116 6.67 18.88 -0.10
C ASP A 116 7.01 19.60 1.21
N GLN A 117 6.33 19.26 2.30
CA GLN A 117 6.53 19.88 3.60
C GLN A 117 7.70 19.28 4.38
N LYS A 118 7.81 17.95 4.44
CA LYS A 118 8.68 17.26 5.42
C LYS A 118 9.98 16.72 4.84
N ILE A 119 10.02 16.44 3.55
CA ILE A 119 11.23 15.96 2.86
C ILE A 119 11.43 16.69 1.51
N PRO A 120 11.39 18.04 1.51
CA PRO A 120 11.47 18.81 0.28
C PRO A 120 12.77 18.49 -0.47
N ASP A 121 12.67 18.50 -1.80
CA ASP A 121 13.82 18.45 -2.71
C ASP A 121 14.71 17.20 -2.60
N ARG A 122 14.15 16.11 -2.06
CA ARG A 122 14.85 14.82 -1.90
C ARG A 122 14.19 13.73 -2.76
N PRO A 123 14.94 13.07 -3.66
CA PRO A 123 14.48 11.84 -4.29
C PRO A 123 14.22 10.80 -3.22
N HIS A 124 13.18 10.00 -3.37
CA HIS A 124 12.76 9.05 -2.35
C HIS A 124 12.32 7.72 -2.94
N VAL A 125 12.23 6.71 -2.08
CA VAL A 125 11.77 5.35 -2.43
C VAL A 125 10.48 5.08 -1.67
N ILE A 126 9.56 4.37 -2.32
CA ILE A 126 8.27 4.00 -1.71
C ILE A 126 8.19 2.48 -1.64
N VAL A 127 7.78 1.96 -0.47
CA VAL A 127 7.32 0.58 -0.30
C VAL A 127 5.86 0.66 0.14
N ALA A 128 4.97 0.03 -0.60
CA ALA A 128 3.55 0.14 -0.37
C ALA A 128 2.89 -1.25 -0.33
N HIS A 129 1.89 -1.41 0.51
CA HIS A 129 1.12 -2.65 0.62
C HIS A 129 -0.34 -2.42 0.24
N SER A 130 -0.95 -3.39 -0.45
CA SER A 130 -2.38 -3.39 -0.77
C SER A 130 -2.80 -2.07 -1.45
N MET A 131 -3.88 -1.43 -0.98
CA MET A 131 -4.36 -0.12 -1.43
C MET A 131 -3.30 0.99 -1.39
N GLY A 132 -2.28 0.87 -0.53
CA GLY A 132 -1.17 1.81 -0.45
C GLY A 132 -0.42 1.96 -1.77
N GLY A 133 -0.32 0.90 -2.58
CA GLY A 133 0.31 0.98 -3.90
C GLY A 133 -0.52 1.77 -4.91
N LEU A 134 -1.85 1.79 -4.77
CA LEU A 134 -2.72 2.65 -5.58
C LEU A 134 -2.53 4.13 -5.23
N ILE A 135 -2.36 4.45 -3.94
CA ILE A 135 -2.01 5.79 -3.47
C ILE A 135 -0.66 6.22 -4.04
N ALA A 136 0.35 5.34 -4.00
CA ALA A 136 1.66 5.63 -4.57
C ALA A 136 1.59 5.90 -6.08
N LYS A 137 0.83 5.11 -6.84
CA LYS A 137 0.64 5.31 -8.28
C LYS A 137 -0.12 6.58 -8.60
N SER A 138 -1.18 6.87 -7.85
CA SER A 138 -1.92 8.14 -7.94
C SER A 138 -1.00 9.34 -7.70
N TYR A 139 -0.19 9.30 -6.64
CA TYR A 139 0.85 10.29 -6.36
C TYR A 139 1.81 10.42 -7.55
N MET A 140 2.37 9.31 -8.02
CA MET A 140 3.41 9.33 -9.06
C MET A 140 2.90 9.81 -10.42
N GLY A 141 1.74 9.33 -10.87
CA GLY A 141 1.21 9.60 -12.20
C GLY A 141 0.35 10.86 -12.29
N ARG A 142 -0.39 11.22 -11.24
CA ARG A 142 -1.43 12.26 -11.32
C ARG A 142 -1.07 13.56 -10.61
N THR A 143 -0.23 13.52 -9.58
CA THR A 143 0.03 14.71 -8.74
C THR A 143 1.30 15.45 -9.17
N GLU A 144 1.28 16.78 -9.07
CA GLU A 144 2.44 17.64 -9.29
C GLU A 144 2.88 18.27 -7.98
N HIS A 145 4.19 18.38 -7.77
CA HIS A 145 4.74 19.07 -6.61
C HIS A 145 4.42 20.57 -6.69
N ASN A 146 4.08 21.18 -5.54
CA ASN A 146 3.68 22.59 -5.48
C ASN A 146 4.80 23.52 -5.04
N ARG A 147 5.88 22.96 -4.49
CA ARG A 147 6.94 23.70 -3.79
C ARG A 147 8.32 23.11 -4.08
N GLY A 148 9.35 23.86 -3.67
CA GLY A 148 10.75 23.43 -3.81
C GLY A 148 11.24 23.37 -5.26
N LEU A 149 12.37 22.71 -5.45
CA LEU A 149 12.98 22.38 -6.74
C LEU A 149 12.11 21.45 -7.60
N TRP A 150 11.23 20.67 -6.97
CA TRP A 150 10.31 19.78 -7.68
C TRP A 150 9.04 20.46 -8.19
N LYS A 151 8.80 21.75 -7.90
CA LYS A 151 7.57 22.44 -8.31
C LYS A 151 7.24 22.22 -9.80
N GLY A 152 6.02 21.77 -10.08
CA GLY A 152 5.52 21.45 -11.42
C GLY A 152 6.00 20.11 -11.99
N LYS A 153 6.81 19.35 -11.26
CA LYS A 153 7.18 17.96 -11.60
C LYS A 153 6.17 16.99 -11.03
N LYS A 154 5.93 15.88 -11.74
CA LYS A 154 5.08 14.81 -11.23
C LYS A 154 5.76 14.08 -10.08
N GLY A 155 4.98 13.47 -9.18
CA GLY A 155 5.54 12.64 -8.11
C GLY A 155 6.45 11.53 -8.66
N GLY A 156 6.13 10.98 -9.83
CA GLY A 156 6.93 9.94 -10.48
C GLY A 156 8.31 10.41 -10.89
N ASP A 157 8.53 11.72 -11.09
CA ASP A 157 9.84 12.28 -11.41
C ASP A 157 10.78 12.28 -10.19
N THR A 158 10.21 12.29 -8.98
CA THR A 158 10.97 12.41 -7.72
C THR A 158 11.15 11.06 -7.01
N VAL A 159 10.35 10.05 -7.38
CA VAL A 159 10.48 8.68 -6.88
C VAL A 159 11.58 7.94 -7.64
N SER A 160 12.54 7.36 -6.90
CA SER A 160 13.60 6.52 -7.46
C SER A 160 13.14 5.09 -7.74
N ALA A 161 12.28 4.54 -6.87
CA ALA A 161 11.70 3.21 -7.03
C ALA A 161 10.39 3.10 -6.23
N LEU A 162 9.47 2.27 -6.74
CA LEU A 162 8.24 1.87 -6.06
C LEU A 162 8.24 0.35 -5.91
N ILE A 163 8.15 -0.16 -4.69
CA ILE A 163 7.93 -1.58 -4.41
C ILE A 163 6.50 -1.74 -3.90
N THR A 164 5.71 -2.60 -4.54
CA THR A 164 4.33 -2.88 -4.09
C THR A 164 4.17 -4.32 -3.63
N LEU A 165 3.53 -4.50 -2.48
CA LEU A 165 3.22 -5.80 -1.87
C LEU A 165 1.72 -6.03 -1.98
N ALA A 166 1.30 -7.03 -2.77
CA ALA A 166 -0.11 -7.39 -2.93
C ALA A 166 -1.02 -6.21 -3.33
N THR A 167 -0.52 -5.26 -4.12
CA THR A 167 -1.33 -4.09 -4.54
C THR A 167 -2.30 -4.49 -5.63
N PRO A 168 -3.61 -4.26 -5.49
CA PRO A 168 -4.58 -4.56 -6.54
C PRO A 168 -4.50 -3.52 -7.67
N HIS A 169 -3.46 -3.58 -8.51
CA HIS A 169 -3.20 -2.55 -9.52
C HIS A 169 -4.31 -2.42 -10.56
N HIS A 170 -5.05 -3.49 -10.82
CA HIS A 170 -6.25 -3.52 -11.65
C HIS A 170 -7.54 -3.68 -10.83
N GLY A 171 -7.44 -3.50 -9.51
CA GLY A 171 -8.51 -3.73 -8.56
C GLY A 171 -8.59 -5.18 -8.11
N THR A 172 -9.67 -5.49 -7.41
CA THR A 172 -10.07 -6.83 -7.03
C THR A 172 -11.55 -7.02 -7.32
N PRO A 173 -11.95 -8.15 -7.94
CA PRO A 173 -13.36 -8.49 -8.11
C PRO A 173 -14.09 -8.68 -6.78
N GLY A 174 -13.37 -8.83 -5.66
CA GLY A 174 -13.94 -8.79 -4.32
C GLY A 174 -14.46 -7.41 -3.92
N ALA A 175 -14.02 -6.32 -4.56
CA ALA A 175 -14.56 -4.99 -4.24
C ALA A 175 -15.83 -4.65 -5.04
N ASN A 176 -16.08 -5.34 -6.14
CA ASN A 176 -17.25 -5.16 -6.99
C ASN A 176 -18.56 -5.53 -6.28
N ASP A 177 -19.67 -5.02 -6.83
CA ASP A 177 -21.01 -5.38 -6.40
C ASP A 177 -21.30 -6.86 -6.74
N PRO A 178 -21.84 -7.66 -5.80
CA PRO A 178 -22.14 -9.06 -6.08
C PRO A 178 -23.13 -9.27 -7.24
N GLY A 179 -24.05 -8.33 -7.46
CA GLY A 179 -24.97 -8.36 -8.60
C GLY A 179 -24.26 -8.21 -9.93
N THR A 180 -23.25 -7.33 -10.03
CA THR A 180 -22.37 -7.23 -11.20
C THR A 180 -21.65 -8.56 -11.45
N MET A 181 -21.13 -9.16 -10.39
CA MET A 181 -20.27 -10.35 -10.48
C MET A 181 -21.04 -11.66 -10.67
N LYS A 182 -22.36 -11.67 -10.46
CA LYS A 182 -23.20 -12.88 -10.43
C LYS A 182 -23.03 -13.79 -11.65
N HIS A 183 -22.88 -13.21 -12.84
CA HIS A 183 -22.71 -13.97 -14.08
C HIS A 183 -21.39 -14.75 -14.17
N LEU A 184 -20.41 -14.44 -13.31
CA LEU A 184 -19.12 -15.10 -13.19
C LEU A 184 -19.07 -16.07 -12.00
N VAL A 185 -20.14 -16.13 -11.18
CA VAL A 185 -20.19 -16.93 -9.96
C VAL A 185 -21.01 -18.19 -10.20
N PRO A 186 -20.40 -19.39 -10.20
CA PRO A 186 -21.17 -20.64 -10.29
C PRO A 186 -22.13 -20.79 -9.09
N ASP A 187 -23.35 -21.27 -9.33
CA ASP A 187 -24.42 -21.38 -8.31
C ASP A 187 -23.95 -22.03 -7.00
N LYS A 188 -23.14 -23.10 -7.09
CA LYS A 188 -22.61 -23.83 -5.92
C LYS A 188 -21.68 -23.00 -5.03
N PHE A 189 -21.19 -21.86 -5.51
CA PHE A 189 -20.31 -20.94 -4.79
C PHE A 189 -20.97 -19.60 -4.45
N GLU A 190 -22.21 -19.33 -4.89
CA GLU A 190 -22.90 -18.05 -4.65
C GLU A 190 -22.98 -17.73 -3.15
N ALA A 191 -23.32 -18.70 -2.31
CA ALA A 191 -23.39 -18.52 -0.87
C ALA A 191 -22.03 -18.16 -0.24
N ILE A 192 -20.95 -18.83 -0.68
CA ILE A 192 -19.59 -18.58 -0.18
C ILE A 192 -19.11 -17.19 -0.63
N TYR A 193 -19.29 -16.86 -1.92
CA TYR A 193 -18.90 -15.56 -2.45
C TYR A 193 -19.65 -14.42 -1.73
N ASN A 194 -20.98 -14.51 -1.62
CA ASN A 194 -21.77 -13.52 -0.90
C ASN A 194 -21.39 -13.42 0.59
N GLY A 195 -21.11 -14.54 1.25
CA GLY A 195 -20.68 -14.55 2.65
C GLY A 195 -19.34 -13.86 2.87
N VAL A 196 -18.35 -14.12 1.98
CA VAL A 196 -17.05 -13.42 2.00
C VAL A 196 -17.24 -11.93 1.81
N GLN A 197 -18.04 -11.53 0.81
CA GLN A 197 -18.35 -10.13 0.53
C GLN A 197 -19.01 -9.43 1.73
N GLN A 198 -19.97 -10.10 2.37
CA GLN A 198 -20.64 -9.57 3.55
C GLN A 198 -19.70 -9.39 4.73
N TYR A 199 -18.76 -10.31 4.94
CA TYR A 199 -17.80 -10.19 6.03
C TYR A 199 -16.79 -9.07 5.78
N TYR A 200 -16.13 -9.11 4.63
CA TYR A 200 -15.00 -8.22 4.36
C TYR A 200 -15.44 -6.76 4.28
N TRP A 201 -16.62 -6.51 3.72
CA TRP A 201 -17.18 -5.17 3.59
C TRP A 201 -18.17 -4.83 4.71
N ARG A 202 -18.24 -5.59 5.80
CA ARG A 202 -19.17 -5.28 6.90
C ARG A 202 -18.80 -3.95 7.55
N ALA A 203 -19.75 -3.04 7.64
CA ALA A 203 -19.64 -1.85 8.48
C ALA A 203 -19.80 -2.20 9.97
N GLU A 204 -19.36 -1.32 10.86
CA GLU A 204 -19.49 -1.48 12.32
C GLU A 204 -20.94 -1.71 12.77
N LYS A 205 -21.93 -1.17 12.03
CA LYS A 205 -23.37 -1.37 12.27
C LYS A 205 -23.93 -2.67 11.66
N GLY A 206 -23.07 -3.55 11.18
CA GLY A 206 -23.43 -4.86 10.65
C GLY A 206 -23.93 -4.89 9.22
N SER A 207 -24.15 -3.74 8.56
CA SER A 207 -24.55 -3.63 7.14
C SER A 207 -23.34 -3.69 6.21
N VAL A 208 -23.50 -4.22 4.99
CA VAL A 208 -22.43 -4.19 3.98
C VAL A 208 -22.17 -2.75 3.52
N ARG A 209 -20.91 -2.32 3.52
CA ARG A 209 -20.48 -1.03 3.00
C ARG A 209 -20.82 -0.94 1.52
N SER A 210 -21.45 0.17 1.12
CA SER A 210 -21.80 0.43 -0.28
C SER A 210 -20.54 0.32 -1.17
N PRO A 211 -20.62 -0.35 -2.34
CA PRO A 211 -19.56 -0.34 -3.35
C PRO A 211 -19.11 1.06 -3.79
N SER A 212 -19.92 2.09 -3.52
CA SER A 212 -19.63 3.49 -3.84
C SER A 212 -18.79 4.23 -2.79
N LEU A 213 -18.45 3.60 -1.66
CA LEU A 213 -17.64 4.25 -0.63
C LEU A 213 -16.16 4.23 -1.02
N PRO A 214 -15.39 5.33 -0.77
CA PRO A 214 -14.01 5.52 -1.26
C PRO A 214 -13.10 4.30 -1.13
N ASN A 215 -13.12 3.61 0.00
CA ASN A 215 -12.27 2.46 0.25
C ASN A 215 -12.59 1.21 -0.61
N ARG A 216 -13.87 0.98 -0.92
CA ARG A 216 -14.35 -0.15 -1.72
C ARG A 216 -14.36 0.23 -3.19
N SER A 217 -14.86 1.42 -3.52
CA SER A 217 -14.93 1.90 -4.89
C SER A 217 -13.57 1.98 -5.56
N ASP A 218 -12.54 2.40 -4.81
CA ASP A 218 -11.16 2.53 -5.30
C ASP A 218 -10.49 1.18 -5.56
N LEU A 219 -11.04 0.10 -4.99
CA LEU A 219 -10.52 -1.25 -5.13
C LEU A 219 -11.25 -2.08 -6.19
N ARG A 220 -12.33 -1.55 -6.79
CA ARG A 220 -13.09 -2.27 -7.83
C ARG A 220 -12.24 -2.54 -9.07
N TRP A 221 -12.59 -3.59 -9.79
CA TRP A 221 -11.94 -3.98 -11.03
C TRP A 221 -12.00 -2.86 -12.08
N ASP A 222 -10.86 -2.55 -12.69
CA ASP A 222 -10.75 -1.50 -13.71
C ASP A 222 -11.13 -1.97 -15.13
N ASN A 223 -11.42 -3.27 -15.27
CA ASN A 223 -11.85 -3.91 -16.51
C ASN A 223 -10.81 -3.87 -17.64
N PHE A 224 -9.50 -3.89 -17.32
CA PHE A 224 -8.43 -3.93 -18.33
C PHE A 224 -8.52 -5.13 -19.28
N ASP A 225 -9.17 -6.21 -18.84
CA ASP A 225 -9.33 -7.48 -19.57
C ASP A 225 -10.71 -7.66 -20.20
N GLY A 226 -11.61 -6.67 -20.07
CA GLY A 226 -12.94 -6.70 -20.67
C GLY A 226 -13.90 -7.75 -20.09
N LYS A 227 -13.63 -8.29 -18.88
CA LYS A 227 -14.49 -9.29 -18.24
C LYS A 227 -15.80 -8.72 -17.69
N LEU A 228 -15.88 -7.42 -17.47
CA LEU A 228 -17.08 -6.72 -17.05
C LEU A 228 -17.70 -5.93 -18.20
N ASP A 229 -19.02 -5.80 -18.19
CA ASP A 229 -19.70 -4.88 -19.09
C ASP A 229 -19.39 -3.43 -18.67
N ILE A 230 -18.85 -2.64 -19.60
CA ILE A 230 -18.48 -1.24 -19.40
C ILE A 230 -19.68 -0.33 -19.13
N SER A 231 -20.90 -0.78 -19.47
CA SER A 231 -22.13 -0.08 -19.12
C SER A 231 -22.42 -0.09 -17.61
N THR A 232 -21.78 -1.00 -16.87
CA THR A 232 -21.96 -1.10 -15.42
C THR A 232 -21.26 0.06 -14.71
N LYS A 233 -21.91 0.63 -13.68
CA LYS A 233 -21.31 1.65 -12.81
C LYS A 233 -20.23 1.09 -11.88
N ASP A 234 -19.89 -0.19 -12.06
CA ASP A 234 -19.04 -0.96 -11.18
C ASP A 234 -17.61 -1.13 -11.68
N VAL A 235 -17.36 -0.71 -12.92
CA VAL A 235 -16.01 -0.54 -13.46
C VAL A 235 -15.33 0.66 -12.81
N ASN A 236 -14.10 0.46 -12.37
CA ASN A 236 -13.27 1.51 -11.77
C ASN A 236 -12.50 2.31 -12.84
N THR A 237 -13.20 3.25 -13.46
CA THR A 237 -12.63 4.11 -14.50
C THR A 237 -11.52 5.03 -13.97
N ASP A 238 -11.59 5.43 -12.69
CA ASP A 238 -10.54 6.23 -12.05
C ASP A 238 -9.23 5.44 -11.88
N LEU A 239 -9.32 4.15 -11.56
CA LEU A 239 -8.16 3.26 -11.49
C LEU A 239 -7.55 3.03 -12.88
N ALA A 240 -8.37 2.80 -13.91
CA ALA A 240 -7.89 2.70 -15.30
C ALA A 240 -7.14 3.98 -15.74
N ALA A 241 -7.68 5.16 -15.41
CA ALA A 241 -7.03 6.44 -15.67
C ALA A 241 -5.72 6.61 -14.87
N SER A 242 -5.70 6.14 -13.61
CA SER A 242 -4.49 6.12 -12.77
C SER A 242 -3.40 5.23 -13.36
N ASN A 243 -3.76 4.05 -13.87
CA ASN A 243 -2.86 3.11 -14.53
C ASN A 243 -2.25 3.72 -15.79
N THR A 244 -3.06 4.38 -16.60
CA THR A 244 -2.60 5.12 -17.79
C THR A 244 -1.62 6.23 -17.41
N ALA A 245 -1.96 7.05 -16.40
CA ALA A 245 -1.11 8.15 -15.93
C ALA A 245 0.21 7.65 -15.31
N PHE A 246 0.22 6.46 -14.73
CA PHE A 246 1.41 5.83 -14.16
C PHE A 246 2.35 5.20 -15.21
N GLY A 247 1.86 4.92 -16.43
CA GLY A 247 2.60 4.24 -17.50
C GLY A 247 4.05 4.72 -17.70
N PRO A 248 4.34 6.04 -17.78
CA PRO A 248 5.71 6.57 -17.93
C PRO A 248 6.68 6.17 -16.80
N TYR A 249 6.16 5.74 -15.65
CA TYR A 249 6.93 5.38 -14.45
C TYR A 249 6.92 3.88 -14.15
N ALA A 250 6.30 3.05 -14.99
CA ALA A 250 6.17 1.61 -14.76
C ALA A 250 7.53 0.89 -14.60
N SER A 251 8.58 1.36 -15.27
CA SER A 251 9.95 0.84 -15.13
C SER A 251 10.56 1.00 -13.73
N LYS A 252 9.98 1.88 -12.90
CA LYS A 252 10.38 2.08 -11.50
C LYS A 252 9.68 1.11 -10.54
N LEU A 253 8.68 0.36 -11.01
CA LEU A 253 7.90 -0.57 -10.21
C LEU A 253 8.62 -1.92 -10.03
N ILE A 254 8.62 -2.40 -8.80
CA ILE A 254 8.88 -3.79 -8.44
C ILE A 254 7.61 -4.34 -7.77
N ALA A 255 6.86 -5.19 -8.48
CA ALA A 255 5.59 -5.71 -8.01
C ALA A 255 5.74 -7.10 -7.38
N TYR A 256 5.21 -7.25 -6.17
CA TYR A 256 5.20 -8.49 -5.41
C TYR A 256 3.78 -9.03 -5.33
N GLY A 257 3.61 -10.27 -5.77
CA GLY A 257 2.32 -10.96 -5.80
C GLY A 257 2.38 -12.31 -5.09
N GLY A 258 1.37 -12.59 -4.27
CA GLY A 258 1.18 -13.84 -3.56
C GLY A 258 0.04 -14.66 -4.18
N THR A 259 0.07 -15.97 -3.94
CA THR A 259 -1.10 -16.83 -4.13
C THR A 259 -1.25 -17.72 -2.90
N ALA A 260 -2.45 -17.77 -2.34
CA ALA A 260 -2.78 -18.66 -1.24
C ALA A 260 -3.25 -20.01 -1.80
N GLN A 261 -2.92 -21.10 -1.13
CA GLN A 261 -3.41 -22.41 -1.54
C GLN A 261 -4.91 -22.53 -1.26
N SER A 262 -5.70 -22.92 -2.27
CA SER A 262 -7.09 -23.34 -2.08
C SER A 262 -7.13 -24.88 -2.10
N THR A 263 -7.38 -25.53 -0.97
CA THR A 263 -7.59 -26.99 -0.94
C THR A 263 -9.08 -27.32 -0.96
N LEU A 264 -9.46 -28.44 -1.58
CA LEU A 264 -10.86 -28.91 -1.62
C LEU A 264 -11.44 -29.11 -0.21
N SER A 265 -10.64 -29.60 0.73
CA SER A 265 -11.03 -29.73 2.15
C SER A 265 -11.36 -28.39 2.81
N ALA A 266 -10.74 -27.29 2.34
CA ALA A 266 -11.04 -25.95 2.82
C ALA A 266 -12.40 -25.46 2.33
N ILE A 267 -12.91 -25.96 1.19
CA ILE A 267 -14.24 -25.61 0.66
C ILE A 267 -15.35 -26.23 1.52
N GLU A 268 -15.23 -27.51 1.87
CA GLU A 268 -16.18 -28.19 2.77
C GLU A 268 -16.18 -27.55 4.16
N THR A 269 -14.99 -27.18 4.65
CA THR A 269 -14.85 -26.46 5.93
C THR A 269 -15.42 -25.04 5.85
N ALA A 270 -15.30 -24.34 4.71
CA ALA A 270 -15.84 -23.00 4.51
C ALA A 270 -17.36 -23.00 4.64
N SER A 271 -18.05 -23.91 3.95
CA SER A 271 -19.52 -24.03 4.03
C SER A 271 -20.00 -24.28 5.46
N MET A 272 -19.34 -25.18 6.21
CA MET A 272 -19.67 -25.42 7.62
C MET A 272 -19.37 -24.22 8.54
N LEU A 273 -18.26 -23.50 8.30
CA LEU A 273 -17.87 -22.33 9.09
C LEU A 273 -18.83 -21.14 8.86
N PHE A 274 -19.33 -20.97 7.63
CA PHE A 274 -20.31 -19.94 7.31
C PHE A 274 -21.61 -20.14 8.08
N GLU A 275 -22.12 -21.37 8.15
CA GLU A 275 -23.37 -21.65 8.88
C GLU A 275 -23.22 -21.56 10.40
N THR A 276 -22.07 -21.92 10.96
CA THR A 276 -21.92 -22.09 12.42
C THR A 276 -21.28 -20.92 13.16
N LYS A 277 -20.33 -20.18 12.56
CA LYS A 277 -19.53 -19.16 13.28
C LYS A 277 -19.92 -17.72 13.03
N PHE A 278 -20.49 -17.41 11.87
CA PHE A 278 -20.98 -16.05 11.60
C PHE A 278 -22.16 -15.69 12.50
N GLY A 279 -22.98 -16.67 12.90
CA GLY A 279 -24.01 -16.50 13.92
C GLY A 279 -23.48 -16.41 15.35
N SER A 280 -22.25 -16.87 15.63
CA SER A 280 -21.73 -17.02 17.01
C SER A 280 -20.87 -15.85 17.50
N GLY A 281 -20.59 -14.83 16.66
CA GLY A 281 -19.88 -13.61 17.05
C GLY A 281 -18.40 -13.77 17.45
N LYS A 282 -17.79 -14.95 17.28
CA LYS A 282 -16.36 -15.15 17.59
C LYS A 282 -15.50 -14.64 16.43
N PRO A 283 -14.50 -13.77 16.69
CA PRO A 283 -13.62 -13.29 15.63
C PRO A 283 -12.82 -14.45 15.03
N MET A 284 -12.78 -14.49 13.69
CA MET A 284 -11.93 -15.42 12.96
C MET A 284 -10.52 -14.81 12.86
N ASP A 285 -9.50 -15.67 12.90
CA ASP A 285 -8.14 -15.27 12.56
C ASP A 285 -8.07 -14.72 11.13
N GLU A 286 -7.36 -13.62 10.91
CA GLU A 286 -7.35 -12.89 9.63
C GLU A 286 -6.76 -13.74 8.48
N HIS A 287 -5.72 -14.54 8.73
CA HIS A 287 -5.17 -15.44 7.71
C HIS A 287 -6.18 -16.52 7.30
N ARG A 288 -6.97 -17.06 8.26
CA ARG A 288 -8.06 -17.99 7.95
C ARG A 288 -9.16 -17.32 7.13
N LEU A 289 -9.52 -16.09 7.45
CA LEU A 289 -10.47 -15.33 6.65
C LEU A 289 -9.97 -15.12 5.23
N LEU A 290 -8.72 -14.72 5.04
CA LEU A 290 -8.13 -14.54 3.71
C LEU A 290 -8.07 -15.85 2.93
N THR A 291 -7.85 -16.97 3.63
CA THR A 291 -7.95 -18.30 3.00
C THR A 291 -9.38 -18.59 2.51
N LEU A 292 -10.41 -18.24 3.29
CA LEU A 292 -11.81 -18.37 2.86
C LEU A 292 -12.14 -17.41 1.71
N ALA A 293 -11.67 -16.17 1.79
CA ALA A 293 -11.83 -15.19 0.75
C ALA A 293 -11.15 -15.63 -0.55
N ASN A 294 -10.00 -16.29 -0.46
CA ASN A 294 -9.34 -16.91 -1.61
C ASN A 294 -10.21 -17.97 -2.27
N ILE A 295 -10.92 -18.79 -1.49
CA ILE A 295 -11.85 -19.77 -2.06
C ILE A 295 -12.97 -19.05 -2.82
N GLY A 296 -13.56 -18.01 -2.22
CA GLY A 296 -14.62 -17.22 -2.87
C GLY A 296 -14.14 -16.51 -4.14
N LEU A 297 -12.94 -15.94 -4.15
CA LEU A 297 -12.41 -15.23 -5.31
C LEU A 297 -11.88 -16.16 -6.39
N VAL A 298 -11.18 -17.24 -6.03
CA VAL A 298 -10.58 -18.15 -7.02
C VAL A 298 -11.61 -19.16 -7.51
N ASN A 299 -12.31 -19.85 -6.62
CA ASN A 299 -13.27 -20.89 -7.03
C ASN A 299 -14.66 -20.30 -7.23
N GLY A 300 -15.05 -19.32 -6.40
CA GLY A 300 -16.35 -18.69 -6.53
C GLY A 300 -16.47 -17.75 -7.73
N LEU A 301 -15.38 -17.34 -8.36
CA LEU A 301 -15.40 -16.66 -9.67
C LEU A 301 -14.89 -17.57 -10.79
N ASP A 302 -14.96 -18.89 -10.62
CA ASP A 302 -14.52 -19.91 -11.59
C ASP A 302 -13.15 -19.65 -12.23
N ARG A 303 -12.21 -19.11 -11.42
CA ARG A 303 -10.86 -18.71 -11.85
C ARG A 303 -10.84 -17.71 -13.00
N HIS A 304 -11.94 -16.99 -13.22
CA HIS A 304 -11.99 -15.91 -14.21
C HIS A 304 -10.93 -14.84 -13.96
N PHE A 305 -10.40 -14.69 -12.74
CA PHE A 305 -9.33 -13.75 -12.39
C PHE A 305 -8.07 -14.47 -11.89
N GLY A 306 -7.89 -15.74 -12.27
CA GLY A 306 -6.71 -16.52 -11.93
C GLY A 306 -6.59 -16.88 -10.43
N ASP A 307 -5.36 -17.17 -10.01
CA ASP A 307 -5.02 -17.42 -8.61
C ASP A 307 -4.91 -16.09 -7.84
N ALA A 308 -5.21 -16.09 -6.53
CA ALA A 308 -5.20 -14.89 -5.69
C ALA A 308 -4.53 -15.13 -4.34
N ASP A 309 -4.19 -14.05 -3.64
CA ASP A 309 -3.66 -14.07 -2.27
C ASP A 309 -4.76 -14.08 -1.20
N GLY A 310 -6.02 -14.31 -1.58
CA GLY A 310 -7.17 -14.16 -0.72
C GLY A 310 -7.91 -12.84 -0.85
N LEU A 311 -7.33 -11.83 -1.48
CA LEU A 311 -8.02 -10.59 -1.79
C LEU A 311 -7.72 -10.11 -3.20
N VAL A 312 -6.47 -10.22 -3.64
CA VAL A 312 -5.98 -9.61 -4.87
C VAL A 312 -5.59 -10.72 -5.85
N PRO A 313 -6.20 -10.75 -7.05
CA PRO A 313 -5.74 -11.57 -8.15
C PRO A 313 -4.25 -11.37 -8.44
N LEU A 314 -3.53 -12.46 -8.72
CA LEU A 314 -2.09 -12.41 -8.99
C LEU A 314 -1.78 -11.45 -10.16
N VAL A 315 -2.59 -11.47 -11.23
CA VAL A 315 -2.42 -10.58 -12.38
C VAL A 315 -2.53 -9.10 -11.99
N SER A 316 -3.45 -8.77 -11.10
CA SER A 316 -3.63 -7.43 -10.55
C SER A 316 -2.46 -7.06 -9.64
N SER A 317 -2.00 -8.00 -8.80
CA SER A 317 -0.87 -7.77 -7.88
C SER A 317 0.46 -7.46 -8.58
N LEU A 318 0.66 -8.02 -9.78
CA LEU A 318 1.89 -7.91 -10.54
C LEU A 318 1.87 -6.82 -11.60
N PHE A 319 0.74 -6.12 -11.75
CA PHE A 319 0.52 -5.08 -12.75
C PHE A 319 0.76 -5.58 -14.18
N CYS A 320 0.00 -6.60 -14.58
CA CYS A 320 0.15 -7.22 -15.88
C CYS A 320 -1.12 -7.08 -16.70
N ASP A 321 -0.94 -6.77 -17.98
CA ASP A 321 -2.02 -6.46 -18.90
C ASP A 321 -2.73 -7.71 -19.44
N GLN A 322 -2.18 -8.91 -19.21
CA GLN A 322 -2.78 -10.17 -19.64
C GLN A 322 -2.56 -11.28 -18.62
N GLU A 323 -3.57 -12.13 -18.45
CA GLU A 323 -3.42 -13.41 -17.77
C GLU A 323 -2.90 -14.46 -18.75
N GLY A 324 -1.92 -15.26 -18.31
CA GLY A 324 -1.70 -16.56 -18.93
C GLY A 324 -2.91 -17.47 -18.63
N THR A 325 -3.50 -18.08 -19.65
CA THR A 325 -4.58 -19.06 -19.46
C THR A 325 -4.02 -20.33 -18.83
N ARG A 326 -4.53 -20.72 -17.65
CA ARG A 326 -4.24 -22.02 -17.02
C ARG A 326 -5.27 -23.04 -17.51
N THR A 327 -5.00 -23.71 -18.62
CA THR A 327 -5.92 -24.72 -19.18
C THR A 327 -5.82 -26.10 -18.49
N ASP A 328 -4.84 -26.28 -17.59
CA ASP A 328 -4.55 -27.56 -16.96
C ASP A 328 -3.70 -27.40 -15.68
N SER A 329 -3.57 -28.49 -14.90
CA SER A 329 -2.88 -28.56 -13.59
C SER A 329 -1.37 -28.22 -13.64
N ARG A 330 -0.83 -27.88 -14.80
CA ARG A 330 0.57 -27.52 -15.04
C ARG A 330 0.85 -26.04 -14.72
N PRO A 331 2.12 -25.67 -14.46
CA PRO A 331 2.49 -24.28 -14.21
C PRO A 331 2.13 -23.41 -15.43
N VAL A 332 1.38 -22.36 -15.18
CA VAL A 332 0.94 -21.38 -16.17
C VAL A 332 2.17 -20.75 -16.83
N ASN A 333 2.23 -20.75 -18.16
CA ASN A 333 3.10 -19.83 -18.90
C ASN A 333 2.50 -18.43 -18.73
N TRP A 334 2.75 -17.84 -17.57
CA TRP A 334 2.27 -16.51 -17.24
C TRP A 334 3.24 -15.51 -17.85
N ILE A 335 2.76 -14.72 -18.80
CA ILE A 335 3.54 -13.69 -19.49
C ILE A 335 3.07 -12.35 -18.94
N CYS A 336 3.92 -11.66 -18.18
CA CYS A 336 3.68 -10.26 -17.86
C CYS A 336 4.35 -9.41 -18.93
N SER A 337 3.55 -8.90 -19.88
CA SER A 337 4.05 -7.92 -20.84
C SER A 337 4.06 -6.53 -20.19
N SER A 338 4.99 -6.24 -19.29
CA SER A 338 5.11 -4.89 -18.75
C SER A 338 6.56 -4.56 -18.42
N ALA A 339 6.95 -3.28 -18.44
CA ALA A 339 8.29 -2.85 -18.04
C ALA A 339 8.60 -3.06 -16.54
N VAL A 340 7.72 -3.77 -15.82
CA VAL A 340 7.72 -3.96 -14.37
C VAL A 340 8.60 -5.14 -14.00
N ARG A 341 9.37 -4.97 -12.93
CA ARG A 341 10.07 -6.10 -12.31
C ARG A 341 9.11 -6.83 -11.38
N VAL A 342 9.03 -8.16 -11.46
CA VAL A 342 8.05 -8.93 -10.66
C VAL A 342 8.71 -9.97 -9.76
N ARG A 343 8.10 -10.18 -8.58
CA ARG A 343 8.44 -11.22 -7.60
C ARG A 343 7.18 -12.03 -7.28
N ARG A 344 7.22 -13.34 -7.50
CA ARG A 344 6.08 -14.25 -7.31
C ARG A 344 6.26 -15.15 -6.10
N PHE A 345 5.19 -15.28 -5.32
CA PHE A 345 5.14 -16.12 -4.13
C PHE A 345 3.93 -17.07 -4.25
N GLU A 346 4.21 -18.36 -4.28
CA GLU A 346 3.26 -19.40 -4.71
C GLU A 346 3.19 -20.58 -3.75
N PRO A 347 2.11 -21.39 -3.81
CA PRO A 347 2.10 -22.69 -3.16
C PRO A 347 3.00 -23.69 -3.92
N GLY A 348 3.66 -24.58 -3.18
CA GLY A 348 4.41 -25.70 -3.73
C GLY A 348 5.41 -26.33 -2.76
N ASN A 349 6.07 -27.40 -3.20
CA ASN A 349 7.13 -28.06 -2.43
C ASN A 349 8.28 -27.07 -2.24
N GLY A 350 8.64 -26.81 -0.98
CA GLY A 350 9.44 -25.65 -0.58
C GLY A 350 10.78 -25.52 -1.30
N GLY A 351 11.19 -24.28 -1.53
CA GLY A 351 12.47 -23.93 -2.16
C GLY A 351 12.34 -22.74 -3.10
N GLU A 352 13.46 -22.10 -3.39
CA GLU A 352 13.58 -21.18 -4.52
C GLU A 352 13.63 -22.02 -5.79
N LEU A 353 12.68 -21.83 -6.71
CA LEU A 353 12.87 -22.36 -8.05
C LEU A 353 13.98 -21.53 -8.71
N PRO A 354 14.87 -22.15 -9.51
CA PRO A 354 15.82 -21.40 -10.33
C PRO A 354 15.06 -20.28 -11.04
N GLN A 355 15.63 -19.07 -11.09
CA GLN A 355 15.06 -17.91 -11.78
C GLN A 355 14.38 -18.39 -13.06
N ALA A 356 13.05 -18.49 -13.03
CA ALA A 356 12.30 -18.72 -14.24
C ALA A 356 12.40 -17.40 -14.98
N GLN A 357 13.48 -17.25 -15.75
CA GLN A 357 13.63 -16.15 -16.67
C GLN A 357 12.44 -16.27 -17.62
N LEU A 358 11.43 -15.41 -17.41
CA LEU A 358 10.55 -15.09 -18.50
C LEU A 358 11.42 -14.61 -19.67
N PRO A 359 10.97 -14.79 -20.93
CA PRO A 359 11.74 -14.44 -22.12
C PRO A 359 12.30 -13.00 -22.13
N ASP A 360 11.77 -12.12 -21.28
CA ASP A 360 12.11 -10.69 -21.13
C ASP A 360 13.10 -10.35 -20.00
N LYS A 361 13.56 -11.31 -19.18
CA LYS A 361 14.42 -11.08 -17.98
C LYS A 361 13.80 -10.21 -16.88
N GLN A 362 12.49 -9.99 -16.87
CA GLN A 362 11.82 -9.09 -15.91
C GLN A 362 11.20 -9.81 -14.70
N THR A 363 11.01 -11.13 -14.80
CA THR A 363 10.68 -11.97 -13.63
C THR A 363 11.96 -12.37 -12.88
N LEU A 364 12.05 -11.93 -11.63
CA LEU A 364 13.29 -12.06 -10.85
C LEU A 364 13.32 -13.28 -9.92
N SER A 365 12.17 -13.78 -9.45
CA SER A 365 12.08 -15.01 -8.62
C SER A 365 10.66 -15.58 -8.49
N ILE A 366 10.57 -16.90 -8.29
CA ILE A 366 9.38 -17.63 -7.83
C ILE A 366 9.72 -18.36 -6.52
N PHE A 367 8.99 -18.05 -5.44
CA PHE A 367 9.13 -18.73 -4.15
C PHE A 367 7.96 -19.64 -3.90
N ARG A 368 8.24 -20.86 -3.42
CA ARG A 368 7.19 -21.82 -3.09
C ARG A 368 7.22 -22.21 -1.63
N ASN A 369 6.05 -22.25 -1.01
CA ASN A 369 5.85 -22.85 0.32
C ASN A 369 4.59 -23.72 0.32
N GLY A 370 4.43 -24.61 1.31
CA GLY A 370 3.32 -25.57 1.32
C GLY A 370 1.91 -24.96 1.33
N ARG A 371 1.71 -23.82 1.98
CA ARG A 371 0.39 -23.16 2.14
C ARG A 371 0.13 -22.00 1.16
N GLY A 372 1.15 -21.61 0.37
CA GLY A 372 1.15 -20.36 -0.37
C GLY A 372 1.37 -19.13 0.51
N PHE A 373 1.04 -17.97 -0.03
CA PHE A 373 1.21 -16.67 0.61
C PHE A 373 -0.08 -15.87 0.45
N ASP A 374 -0.75 -15.59 1.56
CA ASP A 374 -1.93 -14.75 1.56
C ASP A 374 -1.58 -13.25 1.56
N HIS A 375 -2.62 -12.42 1.46
CA HIS A 375 -2.50 -10.97 1.33
C HIS A 375 -1.69 -10.32 2.46
N LEU A 376 -1.78 -10.87 3.68
CA LEU A 376 -1.06 -10.38 4.85
C LEU A 376 0.34 -10.97 4.97
N ASP A 377 0.56 -12.20 4.50
CA ASP A 377 1.92 -12.74 4.35
C ASP A 377 2.80 -11.84 3.48
N MET A 378 2.23 -11.19 2.47
CA MET A 378 2.98 -10.25 1.63
C MET A 378 3.53 -9.05 2.43
N LEU A 379 2.94 -8.71 3.58
CA LEU A 379 3.37 -7.64 4.47
C LEU A 379 4.19 -8.15 5.69
N MET A 380 3.91 -9.37 6.17
CA MET A 380 4.43 -9.86 7.45
C MET A 380 5.40 -11.03 7.33
N ASN A 381 5.41 -11.77 6.23
CA ASN A 381 6.24 -12.95 6.08
C ASN A 381 7.71 -12.55 5.91
N GLN A 382 8.58 -13.04 6.81
CA GLN A 382 10.01 -12.71 6.77
C GLN A 382 10.69 -13.09 5.46
N THR A 383 10.23 -14.14 4.77
CA THR A 383 10.79 -14.52 3.46
C THR A 383 10.49 -13.45 2.43
N VAL A 384 9.23 -13.02 2.32
CA VAL A 384 8.82 -11.94 1.42
C VAL A 384 9.61 -10.68 1.72
N LEU A 385 9.65 -10.28 2.99
CA LEU A 385 10.32 -9.05 3.40
C LEU A 385 11.84 -9.08 3.19
N ARG A 386 12.50 -10.24 3.30
CA ARG A 386 13.93 -10.36 2.94
C ARG A 386 14.19 -10.06 1.47
N TYR A 387 13.29 -10.43 0.56
CA TYR A 387 13.38 -10.02 -0.84
C TYR A 387 13.20 -8.51 -1.01
N VAL A 388 12.26 -7.90 -0.27
CA VAL A 388 12.10 -6.44 -0.27
C VAL A 388 13.39 -5.75 0.20
N ILE A 389 14.01 -6.25 1.28
CA ILE A 389 15.30 -5.73 1.77
C ILE A 389 16.39 -5.89 0.72
N SER A 390 16.45 -7.03 0.03
CA SER A 390 17.41 -7.29 -1.05
C SER A 390 17.22 -6.33 -2.23
N ASP A 391 15.99 -6.11 -2.67
CA ASP A 391 15.68 -5.19 -3.77
C ASP A 391 15.99 -3.74 -3.39
N LEU A 392 15.69 -3.32 -2.15
CA LEU A 392 16.08 -2.01 -1.63
C LEU A 392 17.61 -1.84 -1.56
N ALA A 393 18.33 -2.88 -1.15
CA ALA A 393 19.79 -2.87 -1.12
C ALA A 393 20.40 -2.80 -2.53
N ALA A 394 19.74 -3.40 -3.53
CA ALA A 394 20.19 -3.38 -4.92
C ALA A 394 19.89 -2.05 -5.64
N LEU A 395 19.06 -1.16 -5.07
CA LEU A 395 18.81 0.14 -5.67
C LEU A 395 20.12 0.96 -5.72
N PRO A 396 20.35 1.71 -6.82
CA PRO A 396 21.49 2.61 -6.90
C PRO A 396 21.40 3.64 -5.78
N SER A 397 22.54 3.98 -5.19
CA SER A 397 22.63 5.13 -4.28
C SER A 397 22.13 6.37 -5.01
N SER A 398 21.21 7.14 -4.39
CA SER A 398 20.74 8.38 -4.98
C SER A 398 21.94 9.23 -5.39
N PRO A 399 21.99 9.72 -6.65
CA PRO A 399 23.03 10.65 -7.03
C PRO A 399 22.96 11.81 -6.04
N SER A 400 24.08 12.10 -5.37
CA SER A 400 24.16 13.25 -4.48
C SER A 400 23.68 14.44 -5.29
N ILE A 401 22.53 15.03 -4.94
CA ILE A 401 22.10 16.30 -5.54
C ILE A 401 23.23 17.25 -5.19
N LYS A 402 24.09 17.54 -6.17
CA LYS A 402 25.06 18.62 -6.04
C LYS A 402 24.19 19.84 -5.84
N GLN A 403 24.12 20.33 -4.61
CA GLN A 403 23.44 21.59 -4.34
C GLN A 403 23.92 22.58 -5.41
N PRO A 404 23.02 23.31 -6.07
CA PRO A 404 23.41 24.32 -7.03
C PRO A 404 24.49 25.14 -6.35
N GLN A 405 25.72 25.09 -6.87
CA GLN A 405 26.81 25.90 -6.32
C GLN A 405 26.25 27.31 -6.31
N SER A 406 26.09 27.87 -5.11
CA SER A 406 25.66 29.25 -4.92
C SER A 406 26.50 30.07 -5.87
N THR A 407 25.89 30.52 -6.97
CA THR A 407 26.54 31.42 -7.91
C THR A 407 26.74 32.66 -7.09
N LYS A 408 27.95 32.83 -6.54
CA LYS A 408 28.35 34.06 -5.86
C LYS A 408 27.91 35.19 -6.78
N LYS A 409 26.94 35.99 -6.33
CA LYS A 409 26.53 37.19 -7.06
C LYS A 409 27.83 37.92 -7.43
N PRO A 410 28.07 38.25 -8.72
CA PRO A 410 29.23 39.02 -9.08
C PRO A 410 29.20 40.29 -8.25
N VAL A 411 30.25 40.50 -7.46
CA VAL A 411 30.44 41.74 -6.70
C VAL A 411 30.62 42.83 -7.75
N ILE A 412 29.57 43.60 -8.00
CA ILE A 412 29.65 44.80 -8.83
C ILE A 412 30.40 45.84 -8.01
N THR A 413 31.73 45.87 -8.14
CA THR A 413 32.53 47.01 -7.70
C THR A 413 32.16 48.20 -8.59
N ARG A 414 31.33 49.10 -8.06
CA ARG A 414 31.16 50.45 -8.62
C ARG A 414 32.52 51.14 -8.61
N ARG A 415 33.15 51.29 -9.77
CA ARG A 415 34.18 52.31 -9.99
C ARG A 415 33.48 53.67 -10.03
N THR A 416 33.61 54.44 -8.96
CA THR A 416 33.43 55.89 -9.01
C THR A 416 34.50 56.47 -9.92
N LYS A 417 34.08 57.18 -10.98
CA LYS A 417 34.92 58.11 -11.71
C LYS A 417 34.72 59.50 -11.13
#